data_AF-A0A875S9E9-F1
#
_entry.id   AF-A0A875S9E9-F1
#
_cell.length_a   1.000
_cell.length_b   1.000
_cell.length_c   1.000
_cell.angle_alpha   90.00
_cell.angle_beta   90.00
_cell.angle_gamma   90.00
#
_symmetry.space_group_name_H-M   'P 1'
#
loop_
_entity.id
_entity.type
_entity.pdbx_description
1 polymer ?
#
loop_
_entity_poly.entity_id
_entity_poly.type
_entity_poly.pdbx_seq_one_letter_code
_entity_poly.pdbx_strand_id
1 'polypeptide(L)'
;MESKADSFKETYDSGMDIDPEKTIPNPPKYERQICLDDAKSLTNFLKLSRLNVDDSIRTRINSVINHHESKDKKSILSFQRPNYATDSPCLPLIKQFIFPQWCRRVDAIKFCQSEVTEMAKEVENDPDLNMSDEERNELLRIDPYAMRDIARKKIEKSEEINALITKWANEREIEGIVRERSEEVIYDLCDITNFDVKHEFLKYCGGVSKK
;
A
#
# COMPACT_ATOMS: atom_id res chain seq x y z
N MET A 1 -4.15 17.84 -61.22
CA MET A 1 -3.21 16.97 -60.49
C MET A 1 -2.21 17.90 -59.81
N GLU A 2 -2.65 18.58 -58.76
CA GLU A 2 -2.57 18.20 -57.33
C GLU A 2 -1.32 18.80 -56.68
N SER A 3 -1.49 20.06 -56.26
CA SER A 3 -0.63 20.77 -55.31
C SER A 3 -1.26 20.60 -53.92
N LYS A 4 -0.67 19.74 -53.08
CA LYS A 4 -1.04 19.63 -51.66
C LYS A 4 -0.34 20.74 -50.88
N ALA A 5 -1.13 21.71 -50.43
CA ALA A 5 -0.74 22.60 -49.34
C ALA A 5 -0.89 21.83 -48.02
N ASP A 6 0.21 21.67 -47.30
CA ASP A 6 0.27 21.07 -45.98
C ASP A 6 -0.20 22.12 -44.96
N SER A 7 -1.40 21.92 -44.39
CA SER A 7 -1.91 22.75 -43.30
C SER A 7 -1.59 22.07 -41.97
N PHE A 8 -0.47 22.46 -41.37
CA PHE A 8 -0.11 22.14 -40.00
C PHE A 8 -1.12 22.83 -39.06
N LYS A 9 -2.12 22.09 -38.58
CA LYS A 9 -2.95 22.53 -37.45
C LYS A 9 -2.27 22.09 -36.17
N GLU A 10 -1.50 22.98 -35.56
CA GLU A 10 -1.15 22.88 -34.15
C GLU A 10 -2.41 23.03 -33.32
N THR A 11 -3.01 21.91 -32.94
CA THR A 11 -3.86 21.87 -31.74
C THR A 11 -2.92 21.94 -30.55
N TYR A 12 -2.77 23.13 -29.97
CA TYR A 12 -2.22 23.29 -28.63
C TYR A 12 -3.12 22.54 -27.66
N ASP A 13 -2.75 21.28 -27.40
CA ASP A 13 -3.30 20.45 -26.35
C ASP A 13 -2.91 21.09 -25.01
N SER A 14 -3.85 21.82 -24.43
CA SER A 14 -3.78 22.31 -23.05
C SER A 14 -4.10 21.14 -22.10
N GLY A 15 -3.40 20.02 -22.28
CA GLY A 15 -3.70 18.72 -21.69
C GLY A 15 -2.79 18.40 -20.51
N MET A 16 -2.82 19.22 -19.47
CA MET A 16 -2.40 18.78 -18.13
C MET A 16 -3.65 18.44 -17.31
N ASP A 17 -4.45 17.51 -17.82
CA ASP A 17 -5.36 16.74 -16.99
C ASP A 17 -4.50 15.79 -16.14
N ILE A 18 -4.08 16.27 -14.96
CA ILE A 18 -3.50 15.40 -13.94
C ILE A 18 -4.65 14.54 -13.42
N ASP A 19 -4.87 13.42 -14.07
CA ASP A 19 -5.80 12.40 -13.62
C ASP A 19 -5.35 11.95 -12.22
N PRO A 20 -6.11 12.25 -11.14
CA PRO A 20 -5.66 12.03 -9.76
C PRO A 20 -5.45 10.56 -9.42
N GLU A 21 -5.96 9.63 -10.25
CA GLU A 21 -5.70 8.19 -10.17
C GLU A 21 -4.36 7.80 -10.80
N LYS A 22 -3.84 8.56 -11.77
CA LYS A 22 -2.61 8.26 -12.51
C LYS A 22 -1.34 8.60 -11.71
N THR A 23 -1.46 9.37 -10.63
CA THR A 23 -0.34 9.71 -9.73
C THR A 23 -0.15 8.72 -8.59
N ILE A 24 -1.09 7.78 -8.39
CA ILE A 24 -1.00 6.80 -7.31
C ILE A 24 -0.39 5.51 -7.85
N PRO A 25 0.72 5.03 -7.27
CA PRO A 25 1.30 3.77 -7.72
C PRO A 25 0.33 2.64 -7.45
N ASN A 26 0.16 1.75 -8.42
CA ASN A 26 -0.50 0.47 -8.16
C ASN A 26 0.39 -0.39 -7.26
N PRO A 27 -0.19 -1.22 -6.39
CA PRO A 27 0.60 -2.15 -5.60
C PRO A 27 1.40 -3.06 -6.55
N PRO A 28 2.66 -3.37 -6.22
CA PRO A 28 3.42 -4.36 -6.97
C PRO A 28 2.71 -5.72 -6.89
N LYS A 29 3.01 -6.61 -7.84
CA LYS A 29 2.51 -7.99 -7.78
C LYS A 29 3.00 -8.65 -6.49
N TYR A 30 2.09 -9.35 -5.80
CA TYR A 30 2.40 -10.04 -4.55
C TYR A 30 3.28 -11.27 -4.83
N GLU A 31 4.57 -11.08 -4.66
CA GLU A 31 5.61 -12.09 -4.77
C GLU A 31 6.54 -11.95 -3.57
N ARG A 32 7.07 -13.06 -3.04
CA ARG A 32 7.93 -13.07 -1.84
C ARG A 32 9.11 -12.08 -1.91
N GLN A 33 9.65 -11.87 -3.11
CA GLN A 33 10.78 -10.96 -3.35
C GLN A 33 10.49 -9.52 -2.94
N ILE A 34 9.22 -9.08 -2.96
CA ILE A 34 8.86 -7.69 -2.61
C ILE A 34 8.96 -7.41 -1.11
N CYS A 35 9.06 -8.46 -0.28
CA CYS A 35 9.08 -8.37 1.17
C CYS A 35 10.49 -8.34 1.75
N LEU A 36 11.50 -8.61 0.92
CA LEU A 36 12.91 -8.58 1.29
C LEU A 36 13.41 -7.14 1.47
N ASP A 37 14.55 -6.97 2.12
CA ASP A 37 15.01 -5.63 2.49
C ASP A 37 15.39 -4.78 1.27
N ASP A 38 15.96 -5.43 0.26
CA ASP A 38 16.35 -4.83 -1.03
C ASP A 38 15.16 -4.39 -1.89
N ALA A 39 13.94 -4.79 -1.53
CA ALA A 39 12.74 -4.50 -2.29
C ALA A 39 12.27 -3.05 -2.08
N LYS A 40 12.95 -2.12 -2.75
CA LYS A 40 12.55 -0.70 -2.80
C LYS A 40 11.13 -0.51 -3.36
N SER A 41 10.63 -1.47 -4.14
CA SER A 41 9.32 -1.37 -4.80
C SER A 41 8.17 -1.18 -3.82
N LEU A 42 8.08 -2.00 -2.76
CA LEU A 42 6.95 -1.95 -1.83
C LEU A 42 7.05 -0.75 -0.89
N THR A 43 8.25 -0.45 -0.37
CA THR A 43 8.48 0.74 0.45
C THR A 43 8.18 2.03 -0.33
N ASN A 44 8.56 2.10 -1.61
CA ASN A 44 8.24 3.25 -2.46
C ASN A 44 6.74 3.36 -2.72
N PHE A 45 6.05 2.24 -2.96
CA PHE A 45 4.60 2.21 -3.06
C PHE A 45 3.93 2.79 -1.81
N LEU A 46 4.32 2.34 -0.60
CA LEU A 46 3.75 2.85 0.65
C LEU A 46 4.02 4.35 0.82
N LYS A 47 5.26 4.81 0.59
CA LYS A 47 5.64 6.23 0.69
C LYS A 47 4.84 7.11 -0.27
N LEU A 48 4.79 6.74 -1.54
CA LEU A 48 4.08 7.50 -2.57
C LEU A 48 2.57 7.46 -2.38
N SER A 49 2.01 6.32 -1.94
CA SER A 49 0.59 6.22 -1.61
C SER A 49 0.22 7.15 -0.46
N ARG A 50 1.01 7.18 0.62
CA ARG A 50 0.79 8.07 1.78
C ARG A 50 0.90 9.54 1.38
N LEU A 51 1.90 9.90 0.58
CA LEU A 51 2.08 11.27 0.08
C LEU A 51 0.88 11.72 -0.78
N ASN A 52 0.39 10.85 -1.67
CA ASN A 52 -0.69 11.21 -2.59
C ASN A 52 -2.08 11.17 -1.96
N VAL A 53 -2.30 10.32 -0.96
CA VAL A 53 -3.64 10.12 -0.34
C VAL A 53 -3.75 10.91 0.96
N ASP A 54 -2.84 10.67 1.89
CA ASP A 54 -2.94 11.13 3.27
C ASP A 54 -2.36 12.55 3.44
N ASP A 55 -1.19 12.86 2.89
CA ASP A 55 -0.62 14.21 3.00
C ASP A 55 -1.43 15.26 2.22
N SER A 56 -2.07 14.84 1.12
CA SER A 56 -2.93 15.72 0.31
C SER A 56 -4.41 15.70 0.70
N ILE A 57 -4.78 14.97 1.77
CA ILE A 57 -6.17 14.69 2.14
C ILE A 57 -6.97 15.98 2.36
N ARG A 58 -6.39 16.95 3.09
CA ARG A 58 -7.04 18.22 3.41
C ARG A 58 -7.35 19.03 2.16
N THR A 59 -6.38 19.12 1.23
CA THR A 59 -6.53 19.84 -0.03
C THR A 59 -7.63 19.20 -0.89
N ARG A 60 -7.64 17.86 -0.97
CA ARG A 60 -8.66 17.11 -1.72
C ARG A 60 -10.05 17.29 -1.14
N ILE A 61 -10.20 17.18 0.18
CA ILE A 61 -11.47 17.39 0.88
C ILE A 61 -11.98 18.82 0.64
N ASN A 62 -11.12 19.83 0.83
CA ASN A 62 -11.50 21.23 0.61
C ASN A 62 -11.92 21.49 -0.84
N SER A 63 -11.27 20.87 -1.82
CA SER A 63 -11.69 20.95 -3.22
C SER A 63 -13.12 20.43 -3.40
N VAL A 64 -13.44 19.25 -2.85
CA VAL A 64 -14.78 18.67 -2.92
C VAL A 64 -15.83 19.55 -2.24
N ILE A 65 -15.52 20.09 -1.06
CA ILE A 65 -16.42 20.99 -0.31
C ILE A 65 -16.67 22.27 -1.09
N ASN A 66 -15.61 22.96 -1.52
CA ASN A 66 -15.72 24.24 -2.25
C ASN A 66 -16.42 24.09 -3.61
N HIS A 67 -16.23 22.95 -4.30
CA HIS A 67 -16.94 22.67 -5.56
C HIS A 67 -18.44 22.46 -5.35
N HIS A 68 -18.85 21.89 -4.21
CA HIS A 68 -20.26 21.71 -3.88
C HIS A 68 -20.97 23.04 -3.58
N GLU A 69 -20.28 24.02 -3.01
CA GLU A 69 -20.82 25.37 -2.80
C GLU A 69 -21.03 26.11 -4.14
N SER A 70 -20.16 25.88 -5.13
CA SER A 70 -20.30 26.40 -6.49
C SER A 70 -21.23 25.52 -7.35
N LYS A 71 -22.55 25.63 -7.16
CA LYS A 71 -23.60 24.84 -7.83
C LYS A 71 -23.59 24.81 -9.39
N ASP A 72 -22.72 25.58 -10.07
CA ASP A 72 -22.86 25.89 -11.50
C ASP A 72 -21.68 25.48 -12.41
N LYS A 73 -20.67 24.72 -11.93
CA LYS A 73 -19.54 24.33 -12.80
C LYS A 73 -19.45 22.80 -12.99
N LYS A 74 -19.63 22.35 -14.24
CA LYS A 74 -19.24 21.00 -14.68
C LYS A 74 -17.72 20.87 -14.53
N SER A 75 -17.26 20.05 -13.60
CA SER A 75 -15.85 19.69 -13.43
C SER A 75 -15.65 18.18 -13.59
N ILE A 76 -14.43 17.80 -13.97
CA ILE A 76 -13.98 16.48 -14.46
C ILE A 76 -14.16 15.36 -13.41
N LEU A 77 -14.21 15.72 -12.13
CA LEU A 77 -14.60 14.83 -11.02
C LEU A 77 -16.11 15.00 -10.73
N SER A 78 -16.95 14.59 -11.67
CA SER A 78 -18.41 14.68 -11.51
C SER A 78 -18.91 13.59 -10.55
N PHE A 79 -18.71 13.78 -9.26
CA PHE A 79 -19.46 13.06 -8.23
C PHE A 79 -20.89 13.59 -8.23
N GLN A 80 -21.68 13.12 -9.20
CA GLN A 80 -23.06 13.56 -9.40
C GLN A 80 -23.92 13.00 -8.26
N ARG A 81 -24.21 13.85 -7.27
CA ARG A 81 -25.10 13.48 -6.17
C ARG A 81 -26.55 13.63 -6.60
N PRO A 82 -27.43 12.69 -6.21
CA PRO A 82 -28.86 12.94 -6.28
C PRO A 82 -29.21 14.11 -5.34
N ASN A 83 -30.08 15.02 -5.82
CA ASN A 83 -30.50 16.26 -5.15
C ASN A 83 -31.17 16.09 -3.76
N TYR A 84 -31.19 14.87 -3.22
CA TYR A 84 -31.87 14.47 -1.99
C TYR A 84 -30.90 13.83 -0.96
N ALA A 85 -29.59 13.81 -1.24
CA ALA A 85 -28.63 13.19 -0.35
C ALA A 85 -28.37 14.06 0.90
N THR A 86 -28.85 13.60 2.06
CA THR A 86 -28.58 14.16 3.39
C THR A 86 -27.15 13.91 3.89
N ASP A 87 -26.38 13.16 3.11
CA ASP A 87 -25.06 12.63 3.45
C ASP A 87 -23.96 13.68 3.19
N SER A 88 -22.86 13.69 3.94
CA SER A 88 -21.72 14.63 3.74
C SER A 88 -21.05 14.49 2.36
N PRO A 89 -20.72 15.60 1.64
CA PRO A 89 -20.09 15.59 0.30
C PRO A 89 -18.77 14.83 0.24
N CYS A 90 -18.13 14.57 1.38
CA CYS A 90 -16.91 13.76 1.45
C CYS A 90 -17.13 12.25 1.28
N LEU A 91 -18.32 11.73 1.56
CA LEU A 91 -18.55 10.27 1.62
C LEU A 91 -18.17 9.52 0.33
N PRO A 92 -18.45 10.04 -0.88
CA PRO A 92 -17.98 9.42 -2.11
C PRO A 92 -16.44 9.41 -2.24
N LEU A 93 -15.76 10.51 -1.87
CA LEU A 93 -14.30 10.58 -1.85
C LEU A 93 -13.72 9.54 -0.88
N ILE A 94 -14.29 9.42 0.31
CA ILE A 94 -13.86 8.45 1.33
C ILE A 94 -14.00 7.02 0.79
N LYS A 95 -15.21 6.66 0.32
CA LYS A 95 -15.53 5.27 -0.08
C LYS A 95 -14.90 4.83 -1.39
N GLN A 96 -14.77 5.74 -2.36
CA GLN A 96 -14.31 5.39 -3.71
C GLN A 96 -12.82 5.64 -3.93
N PHE A 97 -12.19 6.49 -3.12
CA PHE A 97 -10.78 6.85 -3.30
C PHE A 97 -9.94 6.48 -2.09
N ILE A 98 -10.26 7.00 -0.89
CA ILE A 98 -9.44 6.81 0.30
C ILE A 98 -9.41 5.34 0.75
N PHE A 99 -10.59 4.73 0.92
CA PHE A 99 -10.72 3.35 1.39
C PHE A 99 -10.00 2.32 0.51
N PRO A 100 -10.14 2.33 -0.83
CA PRO A 100 -9.39 1.40 -1.67
C PRO A 100 -7.87 1.52 -1.49
N GLN A 101 -7.33 2.73 -1.35
CA GLN A 101 -5.89 2.93 -1.21
C GLN A 101 -5.38 2.47 0.14
N TRP A 102 -6.08 2.83 1.22
CA TRP A 102 -5.80 2.31 2.56
C TRP A 102 -5.84 0.79 2.59
N CYS A 103 -6.82 0.19 1.90
CA CYS A 103 -6.95 -1.26 1.85
C CYS A 103 -5.76 -1.93 1.15
N ARG A 104 -5.37 -1.42 -0.03
CA ARG A 104 -4.21 -1.92 -0.77
C ARG A 104 -2.92 -1.87 0.05
N ARG A 105 -2.72 -0.81 0.84
CA ARG A 105 -1.55 -0.70 1.73
C ARG A 105 -1.60 -1.72 2.85
N VAL A 106 -2.74 -1.86 3.52
CA VAL A 106 -2.93 -2.83 4.60
C VAL A 106 -2.73 -4.26 4.10
N ASP A 107 -3.26 -4.60 2.92
CA ASP A 107 -3.12 -5.93 2.32
C ASP A 107 -1.67 -6.22 1.96
N ALA A 108 -0.94 -5.26 1.39
CA ALA A 108 0.47 -5.42 1.07
C ALA A 108 1.35 -5.62 2.32
N ILE A 109 1.09 -4.86 3.39
CA ILE A 109 1.79 -5.02 4.67
C ILE A 109 1.48 -6.40 5.27
N LYS A 110 0.21 -6.81 5.27
CA LYS A 110 -0.20 -8.13 5.78
C LYS A 110 0.43 -9.28 5.02
N PHE A 111 0.48 -9.18 3.68
CA PHE A 111 1.15 -10.17 2.84
C PHE A 111 2.62 -10.34 3.25
N CYS A 112 3.36 -9.23 3.41
CA CYS A 112 4.75 -9.35 3.84
C CYS A 112 4.92 -9.84 5.28
N GLN A 113 3.99 -9.55 6.18
CA GLN A 113 4.00 -10.14 7.52
C GLN A 113 3.80 -11.65 7.49
N SER A 114 2.88 -12.17 6.66
CA SER A 114 2.69 -13.61 6.52
C SER A 114 3.90 -14.28 5.88
N GLU A 115 4.42 -13.72 4.79
CA GLU A 115 5.60 -14.26 4.09
C GLU A 115 6.80 -14.33 5.02
N VAL A 116 7.12 -13.25 5.74
CA VAL A 116 8.29 -13.25 6.65
C VAL A 116 8.12 -14.24 7.80
N THR A 117 6.89 -14.43 8.29
CA THR A 117 6.60 -15.46 9.30
C THR A 117 6.82 -16.87 8.74
N GLU A 118 6.49 -17.10 7.46
CA GLU A 118 6.78 -18.35 6.77
C GLU A 118 8.28 -18.57 6.59
N MET A 119 9.03 -17.54 6.18
CA MET A 119 10.51 -17.61 6.08
C MET A 119 11.17 -17.97 7.41
N ALA A 120 10.66 -17.41 8.51
CA ALA A 120 11.15 -17.73 9.85
C ALA A 120 10.99 -19.23 10.16
N LYS A 121 9.82 -19.81 9.84
CA LYS A 121 9.57 -21.24 10.01
C LYS A 121 10.45 -22.10 9.11
N GLU A 122 10.74 -21.66 7.88
CA GLU A 122 11.65 -22.40 6.99
C GLU A 122 13.07 -22.48 7.57
N VAL A 123 13.57 -21.40 8.18
CA VAL A 123 14.89 -21.39 8.83
C VAL A 123 14.91 -22.23 10.11
N GLU A 124 13.81 -22.29 10.85
CA GLU A 124 13.69 -23.18 12.01
C GLU A 124 13.67 -24.66 11.61
N ASN A 125 13.08 -24.99 10.46
CA ASN A 125 12.97 -26.35 9.94
C ASN A 125 14.10 -26.74 8.98
N ASP A 126 15.21 -25.99 8.97
CA ASP A 126 16.34 -26.24 8.06
C ASP A 126 16.88 -27.68 8.28
N PRO A 127 16.90 -28.54 7.25
CA PRO A 127 17.32 -29.94 7.36
C PRO A 127 18.76 -30.08 7.88
N ASP A 128 19.63 -29.10 7.62
CA ASP A 128 21.01 -29.08 8.12
C ASP A 128 21.08 -29.04 9.66
N LEU A 129 19.98 -28.67 10.33
CA LEU A 129 19.87 -28.64 11.80
C LEU A 129 19.32 -29.95 12.38
N ASN A 130 18.59 -30.72 11.57
CA ASN A 130 17.95 -31.97 11.96
C ASN A 130 18.74 -33.19 11.49
N MET A 131 20.02 -33.02 11.15
CA MET A 131 20.90 -34.08 10.74
C MET A 131 21.10 -35.13 11.83
N SER A 132 21.19 -36.40 11.43
CA SER A 132 21.52 -37.49 12.35
C SER A 132 22.96 -37.40 12.86
N ASP A 133 23.26 -38.11 13.94
CA ASP A 133 24.63 -38.17 14.46
C ASP A 133 25.60 -38.83 13.48
N GLU A 134 25.13 -39.75 12.63
CA GLU A 134 25.92 -40.34 11.55
C GLU A 134 26.28 -39.29 10.47
N GLU A 135 25.28 -38.56 9.96
CA GLU A 135 25.48 -37.53 8.93
C GLU A 135 26.41 -36.41 9.42
N ARG A 136 26.28 -36.02 10.70
CA ARG A 136 27.16 -35.05 11.34
C ARG A 136 28.60 -35.53 11.38
N ASN A 137 28.83 -36.79 11.74
CA ASN A 137 30.16 -37.37 11.81
C ASN A 137 30.79 -37.53 10.42
N GLU A 138 30.00 -37.81 9.38
CA GLU A 138 30.48 -37.84 8.00
C GLU A 138 30.91 -36.45 7.52
N LEU A 139 30.10 -35.42 7.77
CA LEU A 139 30.43 -34.04 7.42
C LEU A 139 31.69 -33.54 8.13
N LEU A 140 31.85 -33.86 9.42
CA LEU A 140 33.06 -33.50 10.18
C LEU A 140 34.34 -34.22 9.69
N ARG A 141 34.21 -35.39 9.06
CA ARG A 141 35.34 -36.08 8.42
C ARG A 141 35.78 -35.42 7.11
N ILE A 142 34.84 -34.79 6.41
CA ILE A 142 35.10 -34.04 5.17
C ILE A 142 35.67 -32.67 5.50
N ASP A 143 35.07 -31.97 6.47
CA ASP A 143 35.50 -30.65 6.93
C ASP A 143 35.32 -30.49 8.46
N PRO A 144 36.42 -30.32 9.22
CA PRO A 144 36.37 -30.07 10.66
C PRO A 144 35.58 -28.81 11.08
N TYR A 145 35.37 -27.86 10.17
CA TYR A 145 34.67 -26.61 10.45
C TYR A 145 33.20 -26.58 9.99
N ALA A 146 32.71 -27.64 9.34
CA ALA A 146 31.36 -27.69 8.76
C ALA A 146 30.27 -27.27 9.76
N MET A 147 30.32 -27.79 11.00
CA MET A 147 29.32 -27.46 12.04
C MET A 147 29.35 -26.00 12.47
N ARG A 148 30.54 -25.40 12.54
CA ARG A 148 30.68 -23.97 12.88
C ARG A 148 30.07 -23.11 11.77
N ASP A 149 30.28 -23.49 10.52
CA ASP A 149 29.82 -22.70 9.39
C ASP A 149 28.31 -22.86 9.14
N ILE A 150 27.73 -24.04 9.40
CA ILE A 150 26.27 -24.23 9.46
C ILE A 150 25.66 -23.36 10.57
N ALA A 151 26.23 -23.40 11.78
CA ALA A 151 25.74 -22.58 12.90
C ALA A 151 25.82 -21.08 12.59
N ARG A 152 26.91 -20.63 11.96
CA ARG A 152 27.08 -19.24 11.54
C ARG A 152 26.05 -18.82 10.50
N LYS A 153 25.88 -19.60 9.42
CA LYS A 153 24.86 -19.36 8.40
C LYS A 153 23.45 -19.26 8.99
N LYS A 154 23.15 -20.10 9.99
CA LYS A 154 21.86 -20.03 10.69
C LYS A 154 21.68 -18.71 11.42
N ILE A 155 22.69 -18.28 12.17
CA ILE A 155 22.65 -17.00 12.91
C ILE A 155 22.45 -15.85 11.93
N GLU A 156 23.22 -15.80 10.85
CA GLU A 156 23.12 -14.77 9.82
C GLU A 156 21.71 -14.72 9.20
N LYS A 157 21.17 -15.86 8.72
CA LYS A 157 19.80 -15.95 8.18
C LYS A 157 18.74 -15.53 9.21
N SER A 158 18.92 -15.91 10.48
CA SER A 158 17.97 -15.58 11.54
C SER A 158 17.98 -14.08 11.84
N GLU A 159 19.14 -13.45 11.88
CA GLU A 159 19.28 -11.99 12.05
C GLU A 159 18.62 -11.23 10.89
N GLU A 160 18.83 -11.66 9.64
CA GLU A 160 18.19 -11.08 8.46
C GLU A 160 16.66 -11.16 8.54
N ILE A 161 16.11 -12.33 8.87
CA ILE A 161 14.66 -12.51 8.99
C ILE A 161 14.09 -11.68 10.15
N ASN A 162 14.77 -11.64 11.29
CA ASN A 162 14.33 -10.83 12.42
C ASN A 162 14.26 -9.34 12.06
N ALA A 163 15.23 -8.83 11.30
CA ALA A 163 15.20 -7.47 10.78
C ALA A 163 13.96 -7.22 9.90
N LEU A 164 13.59 -8.18 9.04
CA LEU A 164 12.37 -8.10 8.23
C LEU A 164 11.10 -8.13 9.10
N ILE A 165 11.03 -9.00 10.13
CA ILE A 165 9.88 -9.06 11.05
C ILE A 165 9.67 -7.69 11.68
N THR A 166 10.73 -7.11 12.24
CA THR A 166 10.67 -5.79 12.86
C THR A 166 10.26 -4.72 11.86
N LYS A 167 10.83 -4.71 10.65
CA LYS A 167 10.48 -3.76 9.59
C LYS A 167 8.98 -3.77 9.26
N TRP A 168 8.40 -4.94 9.02
CA TRP A 168 6.98 -5.04 8.66
C TRP A 168 6.04 -4.86 9.85
N ALA A 169 6.49 -5.13 11.08
CA ALA A 169 5.75 -4.74 12.28
C ALA A 169 5.68 -3.21 12.41
N ASN A 170 6.80 -2.52 12.19
CA ASN A 170 6.86 -1.06 12.20
C ASN A 170 5.99 -0.44 11.09
N GLU A 171 6.02 -0.97 9.87
CA GLU A 171 5.16 -0.46 8.78
C GLU A 171 3.68 -0.60 9.10
N ARG A 172 3.27 -1.66 9.82
CA ARG A 172 1.89 -1.83 10.29
C ARG A 172 1.52 -0.76 11.33
N GLU A 173 2.43 -0.45 12.25
CA GLU A 173 2.22 0.61 13.25
C GLU A 173 2.13 1.99 12.59
N ILE A 174 3.06 2.31 11.69
CA ILE A 174 3.07 3.55 10.89
C ILE A 174 1.75 3.68 10.13
N GLU A 175 1.27 2.62 9.49
CA GLU A 175 -0.01 2.65 8.78
C GLU A 175 -1.20 2.92 9.72
N GLY A 176 -1.14 2.42 10.96
CA GLY A 176 -2.12 2.75 12.00
C GLY A 176 -2.15 4.25 12.31
N ILE A 177 -0.97 4.84 12.56
CA ILE A 177 -0.81 6.26 12.92
C ILE A 177 -1.23 7.18 11.75
N VAL A 178 -0.80 6.87 10.53
CA VAL A 178 -1.14 7.66 9.34
C VAL A 178 -2.65 7.65 9.10
N ARG A 179 -3.28 6.48 9.27
CA ARG A 179 -4.72 6.36 9.13
C ARG A 179 -5.46 7.14 10.20
N GLU A 180 -5.07 7.02 11.47
CA GLU A 180 -5.69 7.76 12.58
C GLU A 180 -5.64 9.29 12.37
N ARG A 181 -4.48 9.82 11.98
CA ARG A 181 -4.36 11.25 11.64
C ARG A 181 -5.23 11.67 10.46
N SER A 182 -5.35 10.80 9.47
CA SER A 182 -6.18 11.07 8.30
C SER A 182 -7.67 10.98 8.65
N GLU A 183 -8.06 10.08 9.54
CA GLU A 183 -9.39 9.99 10.12
C GLU A 183 -9.75 11.28 10.87
N GLU A 184 -8.84 11.81 11.70
CA GLU A 184 -9.03 13.11 12.39
C GLU A 184 -9.33 14.24 11.40
N VAL A 185 -8.54 14.37 10.33
CA VAL A 185 -8.76 15.40 9.30
C VAL A 185 -10.11 15.22 8.59
N ILE A 186 -10.53 13.97 8.36
CA ILE A 186 -11.85 13.68 7.79
C ILE A 186 -12.94 14.14 8.76
N TYR A 187 -12.85 13.82 10.05
CA TYR A 187 -13.85 14.24 11.04
C TYR A 187 -13.93 15.76 11.17
N ASP A 188 -12.79 16.46 11.15
CA ASP A 188 -12.71 17.92 11.28
C ASP A 188 -13.36 18.65 10.10
N LEU A 189 -13.23 18.11 8.88
CA LEU A 189 -13.64 18.81 7.66
C LEU A 189 -14.99 18.35 7.10
N CYS A 190 -15.37 17.09 7.32
CA CYS A 190 -16.47 16.48 6.58
C CYS A 190 -17.82 16.47 7.31
N ASP A 191 -17.93 17.03 8.51
CA ASP A 191 -19.18 17.08 9.32
C ASP A 191 -19.99 15.77 9.26
N ILE A 192 -19.31 14.66 9.56
CA ILE A 192 -19.85 13.30 9.49
C ILE A 192 -20.25 12.81 10.88
N THR A 193 -21.43 13.22 11.34
CA THR A 193 -21.95 12.88 12.69
C THR A 193 -22.40 11.41 12.83
N ASN A 194 -22.83 10.77 11.75
CA ASN A 194 -23.38 9.41 11.75
C ASN A 194 -22.51 8.37 11.01
N PHE A 195 -21.26 8.72 10.66
CA PHE A 195 -20.38 7.85 9.88
C PHE A 195 -19.06 7.63 10.63
N ASP A 196 -18.89 6.43 11.17
CA ASP A 196 -17.62 5.99 11.75
C ASP A 196 -16.69 5.50 10.63
N VAL A 197 -15.70 6.33 10.30
CA VAL A 197 -14.72 6.08 9.23
C VAL A 197 -13.96 4.78 9.48
N LYS A 198 -13.60 4.50 10.72
CA LYS A 198 -12.77 3.35 11.09
C LYS A 198 -13.55 2.05 10.92
N HIS A 199 -14.76 2.00 11.47
CA HIS A 199 -15.62 0.81 11.35
C HIS A 199 -16.00 0.54 9.89
N GLU A 200 -16.35 1.58 9.13
CA GLU A 200 -16.71 1.44 7.71
C GLU A 200 -15.51 1.04 6.84
N PHE A 201 -14.30 1.51 7.16
CA PHE A 201 -13.09 1.04 6.51
C PHE A 201 -12.84 -0.46 6.75
N LEU A 202 -12.97 -0.92 8.00
CA LEU A 202 -12.80 -2.34 8.33
C LEU A 202 -13.81 -3.22 7.57
N LYS A 203 -15.06 -2.76 7.48
CA LYS A 203 -16.11 -3.42 6.70
C LYS A 203 -15.78 -3.43 5.20
N TYR A 204 -15.27 -2.32 4.67
CA TYR A 204 -14.87 -2.20 3.27
C TYR A 204 -13.78 -3.23 2.93
N CYS A 205 -12.68 -3.25 3.68
CA CYS A 205 -11.59 -4.21 3.43
C CYS A 205 -12.01 -5.66 3.67
N GLY A 206 -12.80 -5.93 4.71
CA GLY A 206 -13.34 -7.27 4.95
C GLY A 206 -14.28 -7.77 3.85
N GLY A 207 -14.96 -6.85 3.16
CA GLY A 207 -15.82 -7.14 2.01
C GLY A 207 -15.05 -7.38 0.72
N VAL A 208 -13.91 -6.69 0.52
CA VAL A 208 -13.06 -6.85 -0.67
C VAL A 208 -12.34 -8.21 -0.67
N SER A 209 -11.92 -8.71 0.50
CA SER A 209 -11.23 -10.01 0.62
C SER A 209 -12.09 -11.25 0.33
N LYS A 210 -13.41 -11.11 0.12
CA LYS A 210 -14.35 -12.21 -0.16
C LYS A 210 -14.76 -12.34 -1.64
N LYS A 211 -14.24 -11.48 -2.52
CA LYS A 211 -14.43 -11.57 -3.97
C LYS A 211 -13.15 -12.04 -4.64
#